data_AF-A0A4Q2JPZ8-F1
#
_entry.id   AF-A0A4Q2JPZ8-F1
#
_cell.length_a   1.000
_cell.length_b   1.000
_cell.length_c   1.000
_cell.angle_alpha   90.00
_cell.angle_beta   90.00
_cell.angle_gamma   90.00
#
_symmetry.space_group_name_H-M   'P 1'
#
loop_
_entity.id
_entity.type
_entity.pdbx_description
1 polymer ?
#
loop_
_entity_poly.entity_id
_entity_poly.type
_entity_poly.pdbx_seq_one_letter_code
_entity_poly.pdbx_strand_id
1 'polypeptide(L)'
;MSDAPSRSAAAPELRPLDDDLLGLAHRHAAAWLDTLPERPIPPRAGVEEVMDALGRELPEHGERADAVIDRLAEAAEPGLIAIGSPRFFGWVIGGTQPVALAADWLVSAWDQNSGLRTITPGAVAVEEIASSWLLDLLGLPAGSDVGFATGATTAQFACLAAARDEVLRRVGWDVEEQGLGGAPRIRWIAGAERHGTMDLAARYLGLG
;
A
#
# COMPACT_ATOMS: atom_id res chain seq x y z
N MET A 1 -45.13 -18.58 32.18
CA MET A 1 -44.72 -17.17 32.04
C MET A 1 -43.23 -17.10 32.31
N SER A 2 -42.43 -17.21 31.24
CA SER A 2 -40.98 -17.03 31.26
C SER A 2 -40.74 -15.72 30.51
N ASP A 3 -40.33 -14.68 31.23
CA ASP A 3 -40.10 -13.34 30.71
C ASP A 3 -38.60 -13.23 30.41
N ALA A 4 -38.23 -13.40 29.14
CA ALA A 4 -36.87 -13.22 28.68
C ALA A 4 -36.66 -11.72 28.38
N PRO A 5 -35.64 -11.06 28.95
CA PRO A 5 -35.40 -9.65 28.66
C PRO A 5 -34.90 -9.51 27.21
N SER A 6 -35.73 -8.90 26.37
CA SER A 6 -35.35 -8.36 25.07
C SER A 6 -34.28 -7.28 25.27
N ARG A 7 -32.99 -7.67 25.16
CA ARG A 7 -31.91 -6.70 24.95
C ARG A 7 -31.86 -6.38 23.46
N SER A 8 -32.65 -5.39 23.06
CA SER A 8 -32.33 -4.61 21.87
C SER A 8 -31.03 -3.86 22.17
N ALA A 9 -29.90 -4.41 21.71
CA ALA A 9 -28.64 -3.68 21.67
C ALA A 9 -28.84 -2.56 20.65
N ALA A 10 -28.90 -1.31 21.13
CA ALA A 10 -28.86 -0.15 20.25
C ALA A 10 -27.64 -0.27 19.33
N ALA A 11 -27.83 0.02 18.03
CA ALA A 11 -26.71 0.11 17.10
C ALA A 11 -25.66 1.06 17.68
N PRO A 12 -24.36 0.71 17.65
CA PRO A 12 -23.33 1.60 18.17
C PRO A 12 -23.43 2.94 17.44
N GLU A 13 -23.64 4.03 18.20
CA GLU A 13 -23.60 5.38 17.64
C GLU A 13 -22.22 5.58 17.02
N LEU A 14 -22.20 5.82 15.70
CA LEU A 14 -21.02 6.29 15.00
C LEU A 14 -20.65 7.64 15.60
N ARG A 15 -19.70 7.65 16.54
CA ARG A 15 -19.11 8.92 16.98
C ARG A 15 -18.38 9.51 15.78
N PRO A 16 -18.58 10.80 15.47
CA PRO A 16 -17.71 11.48 14.52
C PRO A 16 -16.26 11.25 14.93
N LEU A 17 -15.37 11.02 13.96
CA LEU A 17 -13.94 11.12 14.22
C LEU A 17 -13.70 12.46 14.91
N ASP A 18 -12.95 12.42 16.00
CA ASP A 18 -12.61 13.62 16.77
C ASP A 18 -11.68 14.48 15.90
N ASP A 19 -12.18 15.62 15.40
CA ASP A 19 -11.41 16.56 14.58
C ASP A 19 -10.09 16.94 15.27
N ASP A 20 -10.07 16.93 16.61
CA ASP A 20 -8.88 17.21 17.41
C ASP A 20 -7.78 16.16 17.22
N LEU A 21 -8.13 14.89 16.96
CA LEU A 21 -7.16 13.80 16.70
C LEU A 21 -6.52 13.92 15.32
N LEU A 22 -7.31 14.23 14.28
CA LEU A 22 -6.76 14.49 12.94
C LEU A 22 -5.86 15.74 12.98
N GLY A 23 -6.28 16.76 13.73
CA GLY A 23 -5.46 17.94 14.00
C GLY A 23 -4.16 17.60 14.75
N LEU A 24 -4.19 16.66 15.69
CA LEU A 24 -2.99 16.21 16.40
C LEU A 24 -2.01 15.49 15.49
N ALA A 25 -2.48 14.52 14.70
CA ALA A 25 -1.67 13.83 13.71
C ALA A 25 -1.07 14.81 12.69
N HIS A 26 -1.84 15.84 12.29
CA HIS A 26 -1.36 16.89 11.40
C HIS A 26 -0.19 17.67 11.98
N ARG A 27 -0.26 18.06 13.26
CA ARG A 27 0.82 18.79 13.92
C ARG A 27 2.11 17.97 13.96
N HIS A 28 2.03 16.68 14.30
CA HIS A 28 3.19 15.79 14.27
C HIS A 28 3.77 15.62 12.86
N ALA A 29 2.91 15.43 11.85
CA ALA A 29 3.34 15.32 10.46
C ALA A 29 4.01 16.61 9.96
N ALA A 30 3.42 17.78 10.24
CA ALA A 30 3.99 19.07 9.86
C ALA A 30 5.34 19.30 10.54
N ALA A 31 5.44 19.05 11.85
CA ALA A 31 6.69 19.17 12.59
C ALA A 31 7.80 18.27 12.00
N TRP A 32 7.49 17.03 11.63
CA TRP A 32 8.43 16.15 10.93
C TRP A 32 8.89 16.74 9.60
N LEU A 33 7.94 17.15 8.74
CA LEU A 33 8.23 17.69 7.41
C LEU A 33 9.09 18.94 7.46
N ASP A 34 8.84 19.83 8.43
CA ASP A 34 9.62 21.06 8.65
C ASP A 34 11.10 20.77 8.98
N THR A 35 11.39 19.59 9.54
CA THR A 35 12.78 19.20 9.81
C THR A 35 13.52 18.66 8.59
N LEU A 36 12.83 18.11 7.58
CA LEU A 36 13.45 17.32 6.50
C LEU A 36 14.58 18.01 5.73
N PRO A 37 14.55 19.34 5.46
CA PRO A 37 15.65 20.01 4.78
C PRO A 37 16.99 19.87 5.53
N GLU A 38 16.93 19.91 6.88
CA GLU A 38 18.10 19.96 7.75
C GLU A 38 18.25 18.77 8.72
N ARG A 39 17.33 17.80 8.70
CA ARG A 39 17.40 16.58 9.52
C ARG A 39 18.57 15.67 9.13
N PRO A 40 19.36 15.14 10.08
CA PRO A 40 20.33 14.07 9.82
C PRO A 40 19.65 12.86 9.17
N ILE A 41 20.31 12.25 8.18
CA ILE A 41 19.72 11.13 7.43
C ILE A 41 19.52 9.87 8.28
N PRO A 42 20.55 9.33 8.98
CA PRO A 42 20.41 8.09 9.72
C PRO A 42 19.46 8.23 10.91
N PRO A 43 18.77 7.15 11.31
CA PRO A 43 18.00 7.13 12.55
C PRO A 43 18.94 7.33 13.75
N ARG A 44 18.40 7.91 14.83
CA ARG A 44 19.09 8.18 16.08
C ARG A 44 18.83 7.13 17.16
N ALA A 45 17.82 6.28 16.98
CA ALA A 45 17.48 5.17 17.86
C ALA A 45 17.36 3.86 17.06
N GLY A 46 17.71 2.75 17.69
CA GLY A 46 17.50 1.40 17.18
C GLY A 46 16.09 0.87 17.47
N VAL A 47 15.79 -0.31 16.92
CA VAL A 47 14.47 -0.96 17.05
C VAL A 47 14.11 -1.22 18.52
N GLU A 48 15.04 -1.72 19.33
CA GLU A 48 14.77 -2.03 20.75
C GLU A 48 14.42 -0.78 21.57
N GLU A 49 15.08 0.34 21.31
CA GLU A 49 14.81 1.62 22.00
C GLU A 49 13.42 2.16 21.63
N VAL A 50 13.01 2.04 20.37
CA VAL A 50 11.65 2.41 19.93
C VAL A 50 10.61 1.48 20.56
N MET A 51 10.87 0.17 20.62
CA MET A 51 9.97 -0.79 21.27
C MET A 51 9.80 -0.51 22.78
N ASP A 52 10.88 -0.19 23.47
CA ASP A 52 10.83 0.18 24.89
C ASP A 52 10.01 1.46 25.11
N ALA A 53 10.14 2.46 24.23
CA ALA A 53 9.41 3.72 24.30
C ALA A 53 7.91 3.59 23.95
N LEU A 54 7.54 2.69 23.02
CA LEU A 54 6.14 2.39 22.69
C LEU A 54 5.43 1.58 23.77
N GLY A 55 6.20 0.79 24.53
CA GLY A 55 5.69 -0.24 25.43
C GLY A 55 5.63 -1.60 24.74
N ARG A 56 6.18 -2.63 25.40
CA ARG A 56 6.30 -3.98 24.83
C ARG A 56 5.06 -4.85 25.01
N GLU A 57 4.24 -4.54 26.00
CA GLU A 57 3.08 -5.33 26.37
C GLU A 57 1.79 -4.66 25.90
N LEU A 58 0.85 -5.47 25.42
CA LEU A 58 -0.48 -4.99 25.04
C LEU A 58 -1.25 -4.61 26.32
N PRO A 59 -1.73 -3.36 26.46
CA PRO A 59 -2.49 -2.94 27.63
C PRO A 59 -3.80 -3.72 27.77
N GLU A 60 -4.18 -4.09 29.00
CA GLU A 60 -5.47 -4.75 29.29
C GLU A 60 -6.68 -3.82 29.08
N HIS A 61 -6.44 -2.51 29.07
CA HIS A 61 -7.46 -1.48 28.97
C HIS A 61 -7.11 -0.47 27.89
N GLY A 62 -8.15 0.09 27.26
CA GLY A 62 -7.98 1.13 26.26
C GLY A 62 -7.37 2.40 26.86
N GLU A 63 -6.62 3.10 26.02
CA GLU A 63 -5.96 4.35 26.36
C GLU A 63 -6.67 5.53 25.70
N ARG A 64 -6.35 6.76 26.14
CA ARG A 64 -6.86 7.94 25.44
C ARG A 64 -6.23 8.00 24.05
N ALA A 65 -7.06 8.24 23.03
CA ALA A 65 -6.62 8.22 21.63
C ALA A 65 -5.52 9.25 21.33
N ASP A 66 -5.57 10.43 21.95
CA ASP A 66 -4.55 11.47 21.79
C ASP A 66 -3.20 11.02 22.36
N ALA A 67 -3.20 10.43 23.56
CA ALA A 67 -2.00 9.88 24.19
C ALA A 67 -1.38 8.72 23.39
N VAL A 68 -2.17 7.98 22.61
CA VAL A 68 -1.67 6.95 21.69
C VAL A 68 -0.95 7.59 20.50
N ILE A 69 -1.53 8.63 19.90
CA ILE A 69 -0.92 9.34 18.76
C ILE A 69 0.36 10.06 19.19
N ASP A 70 0.35 10.76 20.33
CA ASP A 70 1.54 11.43 20.87
C ASP A 70 2.67 10.44 21.12
N ARG A 71 2.38 9.34 21.81
CA ARG A 71 3.39 8.30 22.06
C ARG A 71 3.94 7.70 20.78
N LEU A 72 3.07 7.39 19.81
CA LEU A 72 3.51 6.84 18.53
C LEU A 72 4.48 7.80 17.83
N ALA A 73 4.12 9.08 17.74
CA ALA A 73 4.95 10.08 17.10
C ALA A 73 6.30 10.24 17.84
N GLU A 74 6.27 10.48 19.15
CA GLU A 74 7.47 10.73 19.95
C GLU A 74 8.41 9.52 20.05
N ALA A 75 7.86 8.31 20.20
CA ALA A 75 8.66 7.09 20.33
C ALA A 75 9.23 6.62 18.99
N ALA A 76 8.48 6.74 17.89
CA ALA A 76 8.93 6.27 16.58
C ALA A 76 9.90 7.24 15.90
N GLU A 77 9.72 8.56 16.05
CA GLU A 77 10.47 9.59 15.30
C GLU A 77 12.01 9.45 15.40
N PRO A 78 12.62 9.14 16.56
CA PRO A 78 14.06 8.90 16.67
C PRO A 78 14.55 7.71 15.83
N GLY A 79 13.70 6.70 15.60
CA GLY A 79 13.99 5.53 14.77
C GLY A 79 13.70 5.72 13.27
N LEU A 80 13.13 6.86 12.87
CA LEU A 80 12.85 7.15 11.46
C LEU A 80 14.10 7.62 10.72
N ILE A 81 14.27 7.10 9.51
CA ILE A 81 15.24 7.57 8.52
C ILE A 81 14.63 8.73 7.70
N ALA A 82 15.40 9.78 7.42
CA ALA A 82 14.90 10.98 6.73
C ALA A 82 14.80 10.79 5.20
N ILE A 83 14.03 9.81 4.73
CA ILE A 83 13.90 9.44 3.30
C ILE A 83 13.47 10.63 2.42
N GLY A 84 12.53 11.45 2.89
CA GLY A 84 12.03 12.62 2.15
C GLY A 84 13.00 13.80 2.09
N SER A 85 14.16 13.72 2.75
CA SER A 85 15.15 14.80 2.77
C SER A 85 15.84 14.94 1.40
N PRO A 86 16.16 16.17 0.94
CA PRO A 86 16.95 16.39 -0.28
C PRO A 86 18.39 15.85 -0.17
N ARG A 87 18.80 15.36 1.00
CA ARG A 87 20.13 14.81 1.29
C ARG A 87 20.15 13.29 1.37
N PHE A 88 19.00 12.64 1.14
CA PHE A 88 18.89 11.19 1.09
C PHE A 88 19.10 10.69 -0.35
N PHE A 89 20.12 9.85 -0.56
CA PHE A 89 20.47 9.29 -1.87
C PHE A 89 20.60 7.75 -1.84
N GLY A 90 20.01 7.11 -0.82
CA GLY A 90 20.11 5.67 -0.61
C GLY A 90 19.02 4.90 -1.37
N TRP A 91 19.42 3.77 -1.98
CA TRP A 91 18.51 2.82 -2.64
C TRP A 91 17.64 3.45 -3.75
N VAL A 92 16.62 2.72 -4.20
CA VAL A 92 15.58 3.21 -5.12
C VAL A 92 14.37 3.64 -4.29
N ILE A 93 14.57 4.62 -3.42
CA ILE A 93 13.55 5.14 -2.50
C ILE A 93 13.51 6.66 -2.66
N GLY A 94 12.35 7.19 -3.04
CA GLY A 94 12.11 8.62 -3.20
C GLY A 94 11.22 9.19 -2.10
N GLY A 95 11.24 10.51 -1.96
CA GLY A 95 10.28 11.24 -1.14
C GLY A 95 8.92 11.43 -1.85
N THR A 96 7.89 11.72 -1.06
CA THR A 96 6.53 11.98 -1.55
C THR A 96 6.36 13.45 -1.94
N GLN A 97 5.64 13.73 -3.03
CA GLN A 97 5.22 15.10 -3.38
C GLN A 97 4.17 15.62 -2.38
N PRO A 98 4.19 16.90 -1.98
CA PRO A 98 3.23 17.43 -1.01
C PRO A 98 1.75 17.20 -1.39
N VAL A 99 1.42 17.31 -2.69
CA VAL A 99 0.07 17.03 -3.19
C VAL A 99 -0.31 15.55 -3.10
N ALA A 100 0.65 14.64 -3.26
CA ALA A 100 0.40 13.20 -3.13
C ALA A 100 0.16 12.84 -1.66
N LEU A 101 0.95 13.39 -0.73
CA LEU A 101 0.72 13.21 0.70
C LEU A 101 -0.66 13.74 1.13
N ALA A 102 -1.06 14.91 0.63
CA ALA A 102 -2.38 15.46 0.90
C ALA A 102 -3.51 14.59 0.32
N ALA A 103 -3.30 13.97 -0.85
CA ALA A 103 -4.25 13.02 -1.42
C ALA A 103 -4.33 11.73 -0.58
N ASP A 104 -3.21 11.22 -0.05
CA ASP A 104 -3.19 10.04 0.83
C ASP A 104 -4.03 10.28 2.10
N TRP A 105 -4.04 11.50 2.64
CA TRP A 105 -4.91 11.87 3.75
C TRP A 105 -6.40 11.72 3.38
N LEU A 106 -6.79 12.12 2.17
CA LEU A 106 -8.15 11.95 1.67
C LEU A 106 -8.48 10.48 1.47
N VAL A 107 -7.56 9.69 0.90
CA VAL A 107 -7.72 8.25 0.70
C VAL A 107 -7.97 7.54 2.04
N SER A 108 -7.14 7.82 3.06
CA SER A 108 -7.33 7.26 4.40
C SER A 108 -8.62 7.73 5.07
N ALA A 109 -9.00 9.00 4.89
CA ALA A 109 -10.24 9.54 5.47
C ALA A 109 -11.50 8.99 4.80
N TRP A 110 -11.46 8.68 3.51
CA TRP A 110 -12.60 8.13 2.78
C TRP A 110 -12.80 6.63 3.03
N ASP A 111 -11.74 5.87 3.34
CA ASP A 111 -11.79 4.45 3.73
C ASP A 111 -12.68 3.59 2.80
N GLN A 112 -12.43 3.68 1.49
CA GLN A 112 -13.25 3.01 0.47
C GLN A 112 -12.64 1.68 0.01
N ASN A 113 -13.45 0.61 0.02
CA ASN A 113 -13.09 -0.65 -0.63
C ASN A 113 -13.54 -0.64 -2.11
N SER A 114 -12.59 -0.51 -3.02
CA SER A 114 -12.84 -0.33 -4.46
C SER A 114 -12.87 -1.61 -5.29
N GLY A 115 -13.31 -2.73 -4.71
CA GLY A 115 -13.34 -4.01 -5.42
C GLY A 115 -14.38 -4.12 -6.55
N LEU A 116 -15.39 -3.24 -6.59
CA LEU A 116 -16.46 -3.27 -7.59
C LEU A 116 -16.78 -1.86 -8.10
N ARG A 117 -16.81 -1.72 -9.44
CA ARG A 117 -17.01 -0.44 -10.14
C ARG A 117 -18.24 0.35 -9.68
N THR A 118 -19.34 -0.33 -9.36
CA THR A 118 -20.59 0.32 -8.95
C THR A 118 -20.61 0.78 -7.49
N ILE A 119 -19.73 0.25 -6.64
CA ILE A 119 -19.74 0.55 -5.20
C ILE A 119 -18.96 1.83 -4.89
N THR A 120 -17.84 2.07 -5.58
CA THR A 120 -16.96 3.23 -5.34
C THR A 120 -16.72 4.05 -6.62
N PRO A 121 -17.77 4.62 -7.25
CA PRO A 121 -17.67 5.25 -8.56
C PRO A 121 -16.68 6.44 -8.59
N GLY A 122 -16.48 7.13 -7.47
CA GLY A 122 -15.48 8.20 -7.35
C GLY A 122 -14.04 7.69 -7.48
N ALA A 123 -13.69 6.63 -6.74
CA ALA A 123 -12.35 6.03 -6.81
C ALA A 123 -12.07 5.46 -8.21
N VAL A 124 -13.05 4.76 -8.80
CA VAL A 124 -12.89 4.19 -10.13
C VAL A 124 -12.77 5.27 -11.21
N ALA A 125 -13.54 6.36 -11.13
CA ALA A 125 -13.39 7.46 -12.09
C ALA A 125 -11.99 8.11 -12.04
N VAL A 126 -11.42 8.28 -10.84
CA VAL A 126 -10.06 8.79 -10.68
C VAL A 126 -9.04 7.82 -11.28
N GLU A 127 -9.21 6.51 -11.03
CA GLU A 127 -8.34 5.48 -11.58
C GLU A 127 -8.40 5.43 -13.12
N GLU A 128 -9.59 5.41 -13.72
CA GLU A 128 -9.79 5.39 -15.18
C GLU A 128 -9.14 6.62 -15.86
N ILE A 129 -9.27 7.81 -15.25
CA ILE A 129 -8.63 9.03 -15.76
C ILE A 129 -7.10 8.96 -15.63
N ALA A 130 -6.59 8.55 -14.47
CA ALA A 130 -5.15 8.41 -14.24
C ALA A 130 -4.52 7.38 -15.20
N SER A 131 -5.22 6.26 -15.45
CA SER A 131 -4.84 5.26 -16.45
C SER A 131 -4.72 5.89 -17.84
N SER A 132 -5.74 6.63 -18.29
CA SER A 132 -5.69 7.32 -19.58
C SER A 132 -4.50 8.28 -19.68
N TRP A 133 -4.25 9.08 -18.64
CA TRP A 133 -3.13 10.01 -18.63
C TRP A 133 -1.78 9.30 -18.67
N LEU A 134 -1.63 8.15 -18.01
CA LEU A 134 -0.41 7.34 -18.06
C LEU A 134 -0.17 6.78 -19.47
N LEU A 135 -1.22 6.26 -20.12
CA LEU A 135 -1.12 5.76 -21.49
C LEU A 135 -0.72 6.88 -22.46
N ASP A 136 -1.33 8.05 -22.34
CA ASP A 136 -1.02 9.23 -23.14
C ASP A 136 0.43 9.72 -22.90
N LEU A 137 0.83 9.84 -21.64
CA LEU A 137 2.16 10.31 -21.25
C LEU A 137 3.27 9.37 -21.77
N LEU A 138 3.02 8.07 -21.77
CA LEU A 138 3.96 7.06 -22.25
C LEU A 138 3.86 6.81 -23.76
N GLY A 139 2.88 7.40 -24.45
CA GLY A 139 2.66 7.21 -25.89
C GLY A 139 2.32 5.76 -26.26
N LEU A 140 1.58 5.05 -25.41
CA LEU A 140 1.24 3.64 -25.62
C LEU A 140 0.09 3.46 -26.62
N PRO A 141 0.01 2.31 -27.32
CA PRO A 141 -1.06 2.04 -28.28
C PRO A 141 -2.47 2.10 -27.67
N ALA A 142 -3.47 2.42 -28.49
CA ALA A 142 -4.88 2.53 -28.05
C ALA A 142 -5.51 1.23 -27.51
N GLY A 143 -4.87 0.08 -27.71
CA GLY A 143 -5.29 -1.21 -27.13
C GLY A 143 -4.59 -1.55 -25.81
N SER A 144 -3.77 -0.65 -25.27
CA SER A 144 -3.12 -0.80 -23.97
C SER A 144 -4.09 -0.48 -22.82
N ASP A 145 -3.78 -1.03 -21.66
CA ASP A 145 -4.53 -0.84 -20.42
C ASP A 145 -3.56 -0.69 -19.24
N VAL A 146 -4.05 -0.21 -18.10
CA VAL A 146 -3.26 0.05 -16.89
C VAL A 146 -3.90 -0.66 -15.71
N GLY A 147 -3.06 -1.39 -14.96
CA GLY A 147 -3.41 -1.91 -13.64
C GLY A 147 -2.51 -1.29 -12.57
N PHE A 148 -3.11 -0.69 -11.55
CA PHE A 148 -2.37 -0.21 -10.38
C PHE A 148 -2.12 -1.37 -9.41
N ALA A 149 -0.85 -1.64 -9.11
CA ALA A 149 -0.44 -2.68 -8.19
C ALA A 149 0.21 -2.08 -6.94
N THR A 150 0.22 -2.83 -5.85
CA THR A 150 0.82 -2.41 -4.56
C THR A 150 2.35 -2.37 -4.57
N GLY A 151 2.99 -2.81 -5.66
CA GLY A 151 4.43 -2.75 -5.83
C GLY A 151 4.90 -3.51 -7.07
N ALA A 152 6.18 -3.35 -7.40
CA ALA A 152 6.77 -3.93 -8.60
C ALA A 152 6.68 -5.47 -8.65
N THR A 153 6.74 -6.16 -7.51
CA THR A 153 6.60 -7.62 -7.46
C THR A 153 5.23 -8.07 -7.97
N THR A 154 4.14 -7.47 -7.47
CA THR A 154 2.78 -7.81 -7.87
C THR A 154 2.50 -7.37 -9.31
N ALA A 155 3.01 -6.21 -9.74
CA ALA A 155 2.92 -5.77 -11.13
C ALA A 155 3.59 -6.79 -12.08
N GLN A 156 4.81 -7.24 -11.76
CA GLN A 156 5.52 -8.25 -12.55
C GLN A 156 4.80 -9.59 -12.54
N PHE A 157 4.27 -10.01 -11.39
CA PHE A 157 3.45 -11.22 -11.29
C PHE A 157 2.23 -11.15 -12.22
N ALA A 158 1.45 -10.06 -12.16
CA ALA A 158 0.27 -9.90 -13.00
C ALA A 158 0.61 -9.90 -14.50
N CYS A 159 1.66 -9.16 -14.90
CA CYS A 159 2.12 -9.15 -16.29
C CYS A 159 2.62 -10.52 -16.76
N LEU A 160 3.38 -11.24 -15.93
CA LEU A 160 3.88 -12.57 -16.26
C LEU A 160 2.75 -13.61 -16.28
N ALA A 161 1.75 -13.49 -15.41
CA ALA A 161 0.55 -14.34 -15.43
C ALA A 161 -0.21 -14.17 -16.75
N ALA A 162 -0.55 -12.92 -17.11
CA ALA A 162 -1.21 -12.62 -18.37
C ALA A 162 -0.41 -13.11 -19.59
N ALA A 163 0.92 -12.95 -19.56
CA ALA A 163 1.80 -13.46 -20.62
C ALA A 163 1.80 -14.98 -20.70
N ARG A 164 1.89 -15.68 -19.56
CA ARG A 164 1.83 -17.16 -19.46
C ARG A 164 0.52 -17.69 -20.04
N ASP A 165 -0.59 -17.10 -19.66
CA ASP A 165 -1.92 -17.53 -20.07
C ASP A 165 -2.07 -17.34 -21.59
N GLU A 166 -1.66 -16.19 -22.10
CA GLU A 166 -1.73 -15.89 -23.54
C GLU A 166 -0.85 -16.83 -24.39
N VAL A 167 0.38 -17.13 -23.98
CA VAL A 167 1.24 -18.04 -24.77
C VAL A 167 0.76 -19.48 -24.76
N LEU A 168 0.15 -19.94 -23.66
CA LEU A 168 -0.47 -21.27 -23.57
C LEU A 168 -1.76 -21.34 -24.40
N ARG A 169 -2.60 -20.31 -24.31
CA ARG A 169 -3.84 -20.20 -25.08
C ARG A 169 -3.56 -20.26 -26.60
N ARG A 170 -2.49 -19.65 -27.08
CA ARG A 170 -2.05 -19.69 -28.50
C ARG A 170 -1.75 -21.09 -29.01
N VAL A 171 -1.39 -22.03 -28.14
CA VAL A 171 -1.14 -23.43 -28.49
C VAL A 171 -2.29 -24.34 -28.04
N GLY A 172 -3.44 -23.77 -27.70
CA GLY A 172 -4.66 -24.50 -27.34
C GLY A 172 -4.65 -25.09 -25.94
N TRP A 173 -3.78 -24.61 -25.03
CA TRP A 173 -3.79 -25.02 -23.63
C TRP A 173 -4.49 -23.97 -22.76
N ASP A 174 -5.53 -24.40 -22.03
CA ASP A 174 -6.21 -23.56 -21.04
C ASP A 174 -5.64 -23.85 -19.66
N VAL A 175 -4.80 -22.94 -19.16
CA VAL A 175 -4.12 -23.12 -17.87
C VAL A 175 -5.02 -22.89 -16.67
N GLU A 176 -6.09 -22.11 -16.83
CA GLU A 176 -7.01 -21.81 -15.74
C GLU A 176 -7.88 -23.03 -15.42
N GLU A 177 -8.26 -23.80 -16.45
CA GLU A 177 -9.00 -25.06 -16.28
C GLU A 177 -8.09 -26.27 -16.04
N GLN A 178 -6.99 -26.40 -16.79
CA GLN A 178 -6.17 -27.62 -16.82
C GLN A 178 -4.96 -27.56 -15.88
N GLY A 179 -4.63 -26.38 -15.35
CA GLY A 179 -3.41 -26.13 -14.59
C GLY A 179 -2.15 -26.23 -15.44
N LEU A 180 -1.00 -26.19 -14.78
CA LEU A 180 0.33 -26.28 -15.43
C LEU A 180 0.83 -27.72 -15.61
N GLY A 181 0.20 -28.69 -14.94
CA GLY A 181 0.57 -30.10 -15.03
C GLY A 181 0.29 -30.65 -16.42
N GLY A 182 1.34 -30.92 -17.20
CA GLY A 182 1.21 -31.40 -18.59
C GLY A 182 1.16 -30.29 -19.64
N ALA A 183 1.20 -29.02 -19.23
CA ALA A 183 1.24 -27.89 -20.14
C ALA A 183 2.53 -27.90 -20.99
N PRO A 184 2.48 -27.37 -22.23
CA PRO A 184 3.69 -27.11 -23.02
C PRO A 184 4.71 -26.28 -22.24
N ARG A 185 6.00 -26.59 -22.40
CA ARG A 185 7.07 -25.86 -21.72
C ARG A 185 7.11 -24.42 -22.18
N ILE A 186 6.99 -23.49 -21.23
CA ILE A 186 7.16 -22.06 -21.47
C ILE A 186 8.63 -21.70 -21.36
N ARG A 187 9.13 -20.95 -22.33
CA ARG A 187 10.45 -20.31 -22.25
C ARG A 187 10.26 -18.86 -21.84
N TRP A 188 10.72 -18.52 -20.64
CA TRP A 188 10.86 -17.13 -20.22
C TRP A 188 12.31 -16.66 -20.41
N ILE A 189 12.49 -15.37 -20.67
CA ILE A 189 13.80 -14.75 -20.91
C ILE A 189 13.84 -13.46 -20.09
N ALA A 190 14.94 -13.26 -19.35
CA ALA A 190 15.19 -12.06 -18.56
C ALA A 190 16.65 -11.60 -18.73
N GLY A 191 16.91 -10.30 -18.59
CA GLY A 191 18.27 -9.77 -18.64
C GLY A 191 19.10 -10.22 -17.44
N ALA A 192 20.43 -10.34 -17.58
CA ALA A 192 21.30 -10.83 -16.49
C ALA A 192 21.16 -10.01 -15.19
N GLU A 193 20.99 -8.69 -15.31
CA GLU A 193 20.87 -7.72 -14.21
C GLU A 193 19.41 -7.49 -13.74
N ARG A 194 18.49 -8.42 -14.03
CA ARG A 194 17.09 -8.27 -13.59
C ARG A 194 16.96 -8.17 -12.07
N HIS A 195 15.91 -7.48 -11.61
CA HIS A 195 15.57 -7.45 -10.20
C HIS A 195 15.15 -8.84 -9.69
N GLY A 196 15.58 -9.23 -8.50
CA GLY A 196 15.31 -10.58 -7.95
C GLY A 196 13.83 -10.92 -7.80
N THR A 197 12.95 -9.91 -7.77
CA THR A 197 11.50 -10.11 -7.75
C THR A 197 10.96 -10.71 -9.05
N MET A 198 11.67 -10.60 -10.17
CA MET A 198 11.32 -11.31 -11.42
C MET A 198 11.39 -12.83 -11.22
N ASP A 199 12.49 -13.31 -10.63
CA ASP A 199 12.69 -14.74 -10.37
C ASP A 199 11.66 -15.23 -9.33
N LEU A 200 11.32 -14.41 -8.34
CA LEU A 200 10.28 -14.71 -7.37
C LEU A 200 8.89 -14.85 -8.02
N ALA A 201 8.51 -13.89 -8.89
CA ALA A 201 7.24 -13.93 -9.61
C ALA A 201 7.16 -15.16 -10.53
N ALA A 202 8.25 -15.50 -11.24
CA ALA A 202 8.32 -16.68 -12.08
C ALA A 202 8.10 -17.98 -11.28
N ARG A 203 8.70 -18.08 -10.08
CA ARG A 203 8.49 -19.22 -9.18
C ARG A 203 7.06 -19.33 -8.68
N TYR A 204 6.43 -18.21 -8.30
CA TYR A 204 5.02 -18.20 -7.91
C TYR A 204 4.09 -18.65 -9.04
N LEU A 205 4.46 -18.34 -10.29
CA LEU A 205 3.70 -18.72 -11.48
C LEU A 205 4.01 -20.13 -12.00
N GLY A 206 4.89 -20.89 -11.34
CA GLY A 206 5.25 -22.25 -11.74
C GLY A 206 6.08 -22.32 -13.02
N LEU A 207 6.80 -21.25 -13.37
CA LEU A 207 7.64 -21.20 -14.58
C LEU A 207 9.05 -21.81 -14.40
N GLY A 208 9.38 -22.24 -13.17
CA GLY A 208 10.67 -22.84 -12.81
C GLY A 208 11.28 -22.25 -11.57
#